data_AF-A0A2D5ZJG5-F1
#
_entry.id   AF-A0A2D5ZJG5-F1
#
_cell.length_a   1.000
_cell.length_b   1.000
_cell.length_c   1.000
_cell.angle_alpha   90.00
_cell.angle_beta   90.00
_cell.angle_gamma   90.00
#
_symmetry.space_group_name_H-M   'P 1'
#
loop_
_entity.id
_entity.type
_entity.pdbx_description
1 polymer ?
#
loop_
_entity_poly.entity_id
_entity_poly.type
_entity_poly.pdbx_seq_one_letter_code
_entity_poly.pdbx_strand_id
1 'polypeptide(L)'
;MIRPHPFAAPILIAALTVSAPCALAAGMVVQPETRIYRTSEFVVQPQDDLWDVLACRDITVQLKITEEELSSSTKATVTLQTSNVRPGQDWETLDSLQVTDGDSLPLRKHLRLTVEDNSTPLGRFLRWQVRFSDTSSEQHIAFQASGACRD
;
A
#
# COMPACT_ATOMS: atom_id res chain seq x y z
N MET A 1 -24.44 -58.59 -9.31
CA MET A 1 -23.31 -57.65 -9.51
C MET A 1 -23.82 -56.45 -10.28
N ILE A 2 -24.00 -55.31 -9.62
CA ILE A 2 -24.52 -54.07 -10.20
C ILE A 2 -23.34 -53.10 -10.30
N ARG A 3 -23.02 -52.61 -11.51
CA ARG A 3 -21.94 -51.64 -11.74
C ARG A 3 -22.49 -50.21 -11.51
N PRO A 4 -21.79 -49.34 -10.75
CA PRO A 4 -22.20 -47.95 -10.61
C PRO A 4 -21.81 -47.13 -11.85
N HIS A 5 -22.69 -46.23 -12.27
CA HIS A 5 -22.41 -45.18 -13.25
C HIS A 5 -21.72 -43.99 -12.57
N PRO A 6 -20.64 -43.44 -13.14
CA PRO A 6 -20.10 -42.17 -12.68
C PRO A 6 -20.98 -41.03 -13.21
N PHE A 7 -21.66 -40.34 -12.30
CA PHE A 7 -22.23 -39.02 -12.55
C PHE A 7 -21.09 -38.01 -12.66
N ALA A 8 -20.83 -37.51 -13.87
CA ALA A 8 -19.97 -36.36 -14.10
C ALA A 8 -20.75 -35.09 -13.78
N ALA A 9 -20.39 -34.42 -12.68
CA ALA A 9 -20.88 -33.08 -12.38
C ALA A 9 -20.00 -32.04 -13.11
N PRO A 10 -20.57 -31.15 -13.94
CA PRO A 10 -19.80 -30.04 -14.50
C PRO A 10 -19.60 -28.98 -13.41
N ILE A 11 -18.36 -28.84 -12.95
CA ILE A 11 -17.95 -27.73 -12.07
C ILE A 11 -17.94 -26.46 -12.93
N LEU A 12 -18.97 -25.64 -12.76
CA LEU A 12 -19.06 -24.30 -13.33
C LEU A 12 -18.18 -23.38 -12.44
N ILE A 13 -16.92 -23.18 -12.83
CA ILE A 13 -16.08 -22.14 -12.21
C ILE A 13 -16.48 -20.81 -12.86
N ALA A 14 -17.35 -20.08 -12.18
CA ALA A 14 -17.68 -18.70 -12.52
C ALA A 14 -16.40 -17.86 -12.38
N ALA A 15 -15.90 -17.35 -13.50
CA ALA A 15 -14.85 -16.36 -13.53
C ALA A 15 -15.42 -15.06 -12.92
N LEU A 16 -15.08 -14.78 -11.67
CA LEU A 16 -15.21 -13.44 -11.10
C LEU A 16 -14.22 -12.53 -11.83
N THR A 17 -14.69 -11.83 -12.86
CA THR A 17 -13.97 -10.67 -13.38
C THR A 17 -14.18 -9.53 -12.39
N VAL A 18 -13.26 -9.39 -11.45
CA VAL A 18 -13.14 -8.17 -10.64
C VAL A 18 -12.72 -7.06 -11.60
N SER A 19 -13.70 -6.30 -12.08
CA SER A 19 -13.48 -5.08 -12.85
C SER A 19 -12.87 -4.03 -11.91
N ALA A 20 -11.55 -3.91 -11.92
CA ALA A 20 -10.88 -2.76 -11.33
C ALA A 20 -11.32 -1.51 -12.13
N PRO A 21 -11.79 -0.43 -11.47
CA PRO A 21 -12.14 0.79 -12.17
C PRO A 21 -10.87 1.42 -12.75
N CYS A 22 -10.88 1.57 -14.08
CA CYS A 22 -9.90 2.33 -14.83
C CYS A 22 -10.01 3.80 -14.43
N ALA A 23 -9.12 4.25 -13.54
CA ALA A 23 -8.90 5.66 -13.24
C ALA A 23 -7.62 6.13 -13.94
N LEU A 24 -7.67 6.24 -15.28
CA LEU A 24 -6.65 6.89 -16.09
C LEU A 24 -7.28 8.13 -16.76
N ALA A 25 -7.59 9.13 -15.94
CA ALA A 25 -7.91 10.48 -16.41
C ALA A 25 -7.58 11.47 -15.28
N ALA A 26 -6.66 12.39 -15.57
CA ALA A 26 -5.73 13.06 -14.65
C ALA A 26 -4.59 12.12 -14.23
N GLY A 27 -3.34 12.59 -14.30
CA GLY A 27 -2.13 11.86 -13.88
C GLY A 27 -2.08 11.60 -12.38
N MET A 28 -3.17 11.09 -11.81
CA MET A 28 -3.32 10.69 -10.43
C MET A 28 -3.25 9.17 -10.35
N VAL A 29 -2.30 8.66 -9.57
CA VAL A 29 -2.19 7.24 -9.24
C VAL A 29 -2.78 7.06 -7.85
N VAL A 30 -3.76 6.17 -7.69
CA VAL A 30 -4.43 5.94 -6.41
C VAL A 30 -4.24 4.49 -6.01
N GLN A 31 -3.76 4.27 -4.78
CA GLN A 31 -3.80 2.96 -4.13
C GLN A 31 -5.17 2.79 -3.50
N PRO A 32 -5.80 1.62 -3.65
CA PRO A 32 -7.00 1.31 -2.90
C PRO A 32 -6.69 1.40 -1.40
N GLU A 33 -7.73 1.72 -0.62
CA GLU A 33 -7.60 1.62 0.82
C GLU A 33 -7.22 0.19 1.20
N THR A 34 -6.13 0.07 1.95
CA THR A 34 -5.56 -1.20 2.37
C THR A 34 -5.68 -1.28 3.89
N ARG A 35 -6.43 -2.27 4.37
CA ARG A 35 -6.50 -2.59 5.79
C ARG A 35 -5.42 -3.61 6.13
N ILE A 36 -4.54 -3.23 7.05
CA ILE A 36 -3.38 -4.01 7.45
C ILE A 36 -3.63 -4.53 8.85
N TYR A 37 -3.90 -5.83 8.94
CA TYR A 37 -3.93 -6.55 10.19
C TYR A 37 -2.50 -6.91 10.58
N ARG A 38 -2.16 -6.73 11.87
CA ARG A 38 -0.82 -7.02 12.35
C ARG A 38 -0.56 -8.53 12.32
N THR A 39 0.28 -8.96 11.38
CA THR A 39 0.80 -10.33 11.29
C THR A 39 2.25 -10.43 11.73
N SER A 40 2.98 -9.32 11.74
CA SER A 40 4.40 -9.19 12.12
C SER A 40 4.72 -7.76 12.57
N GLU A 41 5.91 -7.52 13.14
CA GLU A 41 6.37 -6.15 13.47
C GLU A 41 6.34 -5.25 12.22
N PHE A 42 6.77 -5.80 11.09
CA PHE A 42 6.82 -5.12 9.80
C PHE A 42 5.87 -5.77 8.80
N VAL A 43 4.99 -4.98 8.20
CA VAL A 43 4.19 -5.39 7.04
C VAL A 43 4.61 -4.53 5.86
N VAL A 44 5.07 -5.15 4.79
CA VAL A 44 5.56 -4.47 3.59
C VAL A 44 4.55 -4.66 2.46
N GLN A 45 4.37 -3.63 1.65
CA GLN A 45 3.55 -3.73 0.44
C GLN A 45 3.99 -4.91 -0.45
N PRO A 46 3.05 -5.74 -0.95
CA PRO A 46 3.35 -6.78 -1.92
C PRO A 46 4.04 -6.24 -3.17
N GLN A 47 4.95 -7.03 -3.74
CA GLN A 47 5.75 -6.63 -4.90
C GLN A 47 4.91 -6.30 -6.14
N ASP A 48 3.78 -6.97 -6.33
CA ASP A 48 2.91 -6.78 -7.49
C ASP A 48 2.08 -5.47 -7.40
N ASP A 49 2.03 -4.83 -6.22
CA ASP A 49 1.24 -3.62 -5.95
C ASP A 49 2.09 -2.33 -5.94
N LEU A 50 3.37 -2.42 -6.28
CA LEU A 50 4.30 -1.30 -6.23
C LEU A 50 3.93 -0.21 -7.23
N TRP A 51 4.17 1.04 -6.83
CA TRP A 51 3.90 2.21 -7.66
C TRP A 51 5.07 2.53 -8.57
N ASP A 52 4.88 2.42 -9.87
CA ASP A 52 5.83 2.90 -10.88
C ASP A 52 5.51 4.37 -11.24
N VAL A 53 6.39 5.29 -10.87
CA VAL A 53 6.21 6.74 -11.05
C VAL A 53 7.11 7.32 -12.15
N LEU A 54 7.63 6.47 -13.05
CA LEU A 54 8.56 6.87 -14.12
C LEU A 54 8.03 8.01 -15.03
N ALA A 55 6.71 8.13 -15.16
CA ALA A 55 6.09 9.13 -16.04
C ALA A 55 5.97 10.53 -15.41
N CYS A 56 6.37 10.73 -14.15
CA CYS A 56 6.10 11.96 -13.41
C CYS A 56 7.39 12.67 -13.03
N ARG A 57 7.54 13.93 -13.44
CA ARG A 57 8.66 14.79 -13.02
C ARG A 57 8.49 15.27 -11.58
N ASP A 58 7.29 15.71 -11.25
CA ASP A 58 6.92 16.09 -9.90
C ASP A 58 5.70 15.27 -9.47
N ILE A 59 5.71 14.71 -8.28
CA ILE A 59 4.57 13.98 -7.72
C ILE A 59 4.29 14.42 -6.29
N THR A 60 3.03 14.74 -6.00
CA THR A 60 2.58 14.95 -4.62
C THR A 60 1.88 13.70 -4.13
N VAL A 61 2.47 13.01 -3.17
CA VAL A 61 1.89 11.83 -2.51
C VAL A 61 1.15 12.26 -1.26
N GLN A 62 -0.13 11.92 -1.15
CA GLN A 62 -0.90 12.00 0.08
C GLN A 62 -0.96 10.62 0.72
N LEU A 63 -0.49 10.50 1.95
CA LEU A 63 -0.74 9.36 2.84
C LEU A 63 -1.91 9.71 3.75
N LYS A 64 -2.83 8.77 3.94
CA LYS A 64 -4.01 8.95 4.78
C LYS A 64 -4.24 7.69 5.61
N ILE A 65 -4.32 7.82 6.92
CA ILE A 65 -4.77 6.75 7.82
C ILE A 65 -6.22 7.04 8.16
N THR A 66 -7.12 6.11 7.86
CA THR A 66 -8.57 6.28 7.95
C THR A 66 -9.19 5.56 9.14
N GLU A 67 -8.58 4.46 9.57
CA GLU A 67 -9.02 3.66 10.71
C GLU A 67 -7.80 3.17 11.50
N GLU A 68 -7.98 2.99 12.79
CA GLU A 68 -7.00 2.40 13.69
C GLU A 68 -7.71 1.57 14.77
N GLU A 69 -7.13 0.44 15.10
CA GLU A 69 -7.40 -0.31 16.33
C GLU A 69 -6.04 -0.75 16.88
N LEU A 70 -5.50 0.08 17.75
CA LEU A 70 -4.24 -0.13 18.44
C LEU A 70 -4.47 -0.40 19.93
N SER A 71 -3.65 -1.26 20.52
CA SER A 71 -3.65 -1.42 21.98
C SER A 71 -3.09 -0.15 22.65
N SER A 72 -3.51 0.12 23.88
CA SER A 72 -3.06 1.32 24.61
C SER A 72 -1.54 1.46 24.63
N SER A 73 -1.05 2.69 24.41
CA SER A 73 0.38 3.03 24.34
C SER A 73 1.15 2.40 23.17
N THR A 74 0.46 1.79 22.20
CA THR A 74 1.09 1.30 20.98
C THR A 74 0.93 2.29 19.84
N LYS A 75 1.86 2.20 18.87
CA LYS A 75 1.88 3.06 17.68
C LYS A 75 2.09 2.21 16.44
N ALA A 76 1.49 2.65 15.35
CA ALA A 76 1.82 2.19 14.02
C ALA A 76 2.51 3.32 13.24
N THR A 77 3.52 2.99 12.47
CA THR A 77 4.24 3.94 11.60
C THR A 77 4.16 3.45 10.17
N VAL A 78 3.48 4.23 9.33
CA VAL A 78 3.44 4.02 7.88
C VAL A 78 4.59 4.81 7.26
N THR A 79 5.54 4.11 6.67
CA THR A 79 6.71 4.66 6.00
C THR A 79 6.54 4.56 4.50
N LEU A 80 6.71 5.67 3.78
CA LEU A 80 6.84 5.67 2.33
C LEU A 80 8.31 5.51 1.95
N GLN A 81 8.58 4.59 1.04
CA GLN A 81 9.92 4.25 0.60
C GLN A 81 10.02 4.32 -0.93
N THR A 82 11.25 4.48 -1.42
CA THR A 82 11.56 4.53 -2.85
C THR A 82 12.74 3.62 -3.21
N SER A 83 12.77 3.10 -4.43
CA SER A 83 13.92 2.36 -4.99
C SER A 83 14.04 2.53 -6.50
N ASN A 84 15.27 2.69 -6.99
CA ASN A 84 15.61 2.81 -8.41
C ASN A 84 15.70 1.46 -9.11
N VAL A 85 15.92 0.38 -8.37
CA VAL A 85 16.11 -0.97 -8.89
C VAL A 85 14.81 -1.76 -8.72
N ARG A 86 14.57 -2.72 -9.62
CA ARG A 86 13.43 -3.65 -9.54
C ARG A 86 13.30 -4.24 -8.12
N PRO A 87 12.10 -4.69 -7.74
CA PRO A 87 11.74 -4.74 -6.34
C PRO A 87 12.47 -5.84 -5.56
N GLY A 88 13.12 -5.45 -4.47
CA GLY A 88 13.75 -6.35 -3.52
C GLY A 88 15.01 -5.81 -2.86
N GLN A 89 15.61 -4.75 -3.41
CA GLN A 89 16.88 -4.18 -2.94
C GLN A 89 16.80 -2.63 -2.89
N ASP A 90 17.60 -2.05 -2.00
CA ASP A 90 17.89 -0.60 -1.92
C ASP A 90 16.68 0.31 -1.67
N TRP A 91 15.82 -0.05 -0.72
CA TRP A 91 14.69 0.79 -0.33
C TRP A 91 15.12 1.89 0.64
N GLU A 92 14.94 3.14 0.22
CA GLU A 92 15.22 4.32 1.04
C GLU A 92 13.92 4.91 1.59
N THR A 93 13.95 5.38 2.83
CA THR A 93 12.80 6.04 3.45
C THR A 93 12.70 7.47 2.97
N LEU A 94 11.56 7.83 2.37
CA LEU A 94 11.25 9.19 2.00
C LEU A 94 10.63 9.95 3.16
N ASP A 95 9.60 9.37 3.77
CA ASP A 95 8.88 9.99 4.87
C ASP A 95 8.06 8.95 5.67
N SER A 96 7.53 9.36 6.83
CA SER A 96 6.68 8.52 7.67
C SER A 96 5.50 9.28 8.28
N LEU A 97 4.40 8.57 8.48
CA LEU A 97 3.21 9.01 9.21
C LEU A 97 2.97 8.05 10.36
N GLN A 98 2.94 8.57 11.58
CA GLN A 98 2.68 7.79 12.79
C GLN A 98 1.23 7.99 13.24
N VAL A 99 0.63 6.93 13.76
CA VAL A 99 -0.66 6.93 14.48
C VAL A 99 -0.49 6.24 15.82
N THR A 100 -1.17 6.75 16.84
CA THR A 100 -1.29 6.22 18.19
C THR A 100 -2.76 5.96 18.55
N ASP A 101 -2.98 5.06 19.52
CA ASP A 101 -4.30 4.83 20.12
C ASP A 101 -4.93 6.14 20.59
N GLY A 102 -6.14 6.43 20.10
CA GLY A 102 -6.91 7.62 20.44
C GLY A 102 -6.63 8.87 19.59
N ASP A 103 -5.84 8.75 18.53
CA ASP A 103 -5.66 9.83 17.56
C ASP A 103 -6.98 10.17 16.84
N SER A 104 -7.18 11.46 16.54
CA SER A 104 -8.34 11.89 15.74
C SER A 104 -8.13 11.59 14.25
N LEU A 105 -8.87 10.62 13.73
CA LEU A 105 -8.82 10.19 12.34
C LEU A 105 -9.78 10.97 11.42
N PRO A 106 -9.46 11.14 10.12
CA PRO A 106 -8.29 10.60 9.44
C PRO A 106 -7.03 11.47 9.63
N LEU A 107 -5.89 10.82 9.89
CA LEU A 107 -4.58 11.47 9.82
C LEU A 107 -4.13 11.59 8.37
N ARG A 108 -3.55 12.73 8.00
CA ARG A 108 -3.13 13.02 6.63
C ARG A 108 -1.72 13.58 6.61
N LYS A 109 -0.93 13.13 5.64
CA LYS A 109 0.37 13.70 5.33
C LYS A 109 0.50 13.91 3.83
N HIS A 110 1.03 15.05 3.42
CA HIS A 110 1.36 15.31 2.03
C HIS A 110 2.87 15.39 1.90
N LEU A 111 3.40 14.65 0.95
CA LEU A 111 4.80 14.66 0.58
C LEU A 111 4.91 15.13 -0.87
N ARG A 112 5.75 16.14 -1.10
CA ARG A 112 6.10 16.56 -2.46
C ARG A 112 7.43 15.93 -2.82
N LEU A 113 7.45 15.29 -3.97
CA LEU A 113 8.57 14.56 -4.50
C LEU A 113 8.90 15.16 -5.87
N THR A 114 10.14 15.59 -6.04
CA THR A 114 10.66 16.14 -7.30
C THR A 114 11.69 15.18 -7.85
N VAL A 115 11.38 14.57 -8.99
CA VAL A 115 12.25 13.70 -9.78
C VAL A 115 13.13 14.60 -10.65
N GLU A 116 14.02 15.37 -10.01
CA GLU A 116 15.08 16.10 -10.72
C GLU A 116 16.40 15.35 -10.65
N ASP A 117 17.10 15.33 -11.79
CA ASP A 117 18.43 14.76 -11.94
C ASP A 117 19.37 15.26 -10.81
N ASN A 118 20.05 14.30 -10.17
CA ASN A 118 21.42 14.41 -9.66
C ASN A 118 21.75 14.67 -8.18
N SER A 119 20.90 14.41 -7.18
CA SER A 119 21.44 14.16 -5.82
C SER A 119 20.67 13.17 -4.95
N THR A 120 19.43 12.85 -5.29
CA THR A 120 18.72 11.68 -4.77
C THR A 120 17.69 11.29 -5.83
N PRO A 121 18.07 10.53 -6.87
CA PRO A 121 17.12 10.14 -7.89
C PRO A 121 16.03 9.35 -7.19
N LEU A 122 14.83 9.91 -7.16
CA LEU A 122 13.66 9.18 -6.70
C LEU A 122 13.62 7.88 -7.48
N GLY A 123 13.62 6.82 -6.71
CA GLY A 123 13.38 5.49 -7.21
C GLY A 123 12.12 5.45 -8.04
N ARG A 124 12.26 4.92 -9.26
CA ARG A 124 11.15 4.56 -10.15
C ARG A 124 9.98 3.93 -9.39
N PHE A 125 10.27 3.13 -8.37
CA PHE A 125 9.28 2.45 -7.57
C PHE A 125 9.06 3.13 -6.21
N LEU A 126 7.80 3.32 -5.85
CA LEU A 126 7.37 3.69 -4.51
C LEU A 126 6.67 2.50 -3.84
N ARG A 127 6.85 2.39 -2.52
CA ARG A 127 6.13 1.44 -1.68
C ARG A 127 5.84 1.99 -0.31
N TRP A 128 4.88 1.39 0.38
CA TRP A 128 4.71 1.61 1.82
C TRP A 128 5.21 0.41 2.64
N GLN A 129 5.59 0.70 3.88
CA GLN A 129 5.88 -0.28 4.92
C GLN A 129 5.23 0.20 6.21
N VAL A 130 4.54 -0.69 6.92
CA VAL A 130 4.00 -0.41 8.25
C VAL A 130 4.85 -1.10 9.30
N ARG A 131 5.22 -0.36 10.35
CA ARG A 131 5.84 -0.90 11.56
C ARG A 131 4.90 -0.72 12.74
N PHE A 132 4.61 -1.79 13.46
CA PHE A 132 3.90 -1.75 14.74
C PHE A 132 4.93 -1.75 15.88
N SER A 133 4.76 -0.89 16.89
CA SER A 133 5.71 -0.80 18.00
C SER A 133 5.61 -1.97 18.98
N ASP A 134 4.48 -2.67 18.98
CA ASP A 134 4.23 -3.81 19.83
C ASP A 134 3.70 -4.99 19.00
N THR A 135 4.27 -6.16 19.27
CA THR A 135 3.96 -7.43 18.61
C THR A 135 3.17 -8.38 19.52
N SER A 136 2.59 -7.91 20.63
CA SER A 136 1.85 -8.74 21.59
C SER A 136 0.35 -8.93 21.29
N SER A 137 -0.37 -7.90 20.83
CA SER A 137 -1.86 -7.90 20.72
C SER A 137 -2.40 -7.83 19.28
N GLU A 138 -3.62 -8.30 19.00
CA GLU A 138 -4.24 -8.05 17.68
C GLU A 138 -4.44 -6.56 17.46
N GLN A 139 -3.99 -6.04 16.32
CA GLN A 139 -3.98 -4.61 15.99
C GLN A 139 -4.24 -4.45 14.48
N HIS A 140 -4.88 -3.37 14.06
CA HIS A 140 -5.01 -3.05 12.64
C HIS A 140 -5.02 -1.54 12.35
N ILE A 141 -4.66 -1.18 11.12
CA ILE A 141 -4.85 0.17 10.58
C ILE A 141 -5.42 0.10 9.16
N ALA A 142 -6.21 1.08 8.75
CA ALA A 142 -6.58 1.28 7.35
C ALA A 142 -5.86 2.50 6.77
N PHE A 143 -5.30 2.32 5.59
CA PHE A 143 -4.44 3.30 4.94
C PHE A 143 -4.81 3.47 3.47
N GLN A 144 -4.78 4.71 3.00
CA GLN A 144 -4.92 5.07 1.59
C GLN A 144 -3.73 5.93 1.18
N ALA A 145 -3.24 5.73 -0.04
CA ALA A 145 -2.33 6.67 -0.66
C ALA A 145 -2.75 7.07 -2.07
N SER A 146 -2.46 8.32 -2.42
CA SER A 146 -2.65 8.82 -3.78
C SER A 146 -1.47 9.70 -4.17
N GLY A 147 -1.05 9.64 -5.42
CA GLY A 147 -0.03 10.49 -6.01
C GLY A 147 -0.64 11.30 -7.14
N ALA A 148 -0.38 12.61 -7.18
CA ALA A 148 -0.76 13.47 -8.29
C ALA A 148 0.48 14.00 -9.00
N CYS A 149 0.62 13.66 -10.27
CA CYS A 149 1.71 14.14 -11.11
C CYS A 149 1.47 15.59 -11.49
N ARG A 150 2.56 16.36 -11.54
CA ARG A 150 2.58 17.75 -11.96
C ARG A 150 3.51 17.87 -13.16
N ASP A 151 3.01 18.55 -14.18
CA ASP A 151 3.73 18.91 -15.40
C ASP A 151 4.74 20.04 -15.15
#